data_AF-A0A7W1R160-F1
#
_entry.id   AF-A0A7W1R160-F1
#
_cell.length_a   1.000
_cell.length_b   1.000
_cell.length_c   1.000
_cell.angle_alpha   90.00
_cell.angle_beta   90.00
_cell.angle_gamma   90.00
#
_symmetry.space_group_name_H-M   'P 1'
#
loop_
_entity.id
_entity.type
_entity.pdbx_description
1 polymer ?
#
loop_
_entity_poly.entity_id
_entity_poly.type
_entity_poly.pdbx_seq_one_letter_code
_entity_poly.pdbx_strand_id
1 'polypeptide(L)' 'VTLAAGPLRAEGRVVHHGSRIATAEAKLVDGVGTLYATSSSTSMILAVHREKLAA' A
#
# COMPACT_ATOMS: atom_id res chain seq x y z
N VAL A 1 6.97 22.33 2.55
CA VAL A 1 7.51 21.15 3.25
C VAL A 1 8.12 20.23 2.18
N THR A 2 9.34 19.69 2.40
CA THR A 2 10.10 18.71 1.58
C THR A 2 10.66 19.08 0.18
N LEU A 3 11.44 20.16 0.03
CA LEU A 3 12.27 20.34 -1.19
C LEU A 3 13.69 19.73 -1.08
N ALA A 4 14.13 19.35 0.13
CA ALA A 4 15.49 18.85 0.35
C ALA A 4 15.64 17.33 0.21
N ALA A 5 14.55 16.57 0.36
CA ALA A 5 14.60 15.13 0.18
C ALA A 5 14.64 14.81 -1.31
N GLY A 6 15.65 14.04 -1.73
CA GLY A 6 15.68 13.45 -3.08
C GLY A 6 14.53 12.45 -3.29
N PRO A 7 14.56 11.69 -4.40
CA PRO A 7 13.53 10.69 -4.68
C PRO A 7 13.32 9.73 -3.51
N LEU A 8 12.06 9.53 -3.13
CA LEU A 8 11.66 8.61 -2.08
C LEU A 8 11.02 7.36 -2.68
N ARG A 9 11.23 6.23 -2.02
CA ARG A 9 10.68 4.92 -2.37
C ARG A 9 9.76 4.44 -1.25
N ALA A 10 8.50 4.22 -1.60
CA ALA A 10 7.52 3.61 -0.72
C ALA A 10 7.47 2.10 -0.99
N GLU A 11 7.67 1.28 0.03
CA GLU A 11 7.51 -0.16 -0.05
C GLU A 11 6.53 -0.62 1.02
N GLY A 12 5.51 -1.37 0.59
CA GLY A 12 4.50 -1.91 1.47
C GLY A 12 4.36 -3.43 1.33
N ARG A 13 3.87 -4.05 2.40
CA ARG A 13 3.54 -5.48 2.44
C ARG A 13 2.20 -5.68 3.14
N VAL A 14 1.39 -6.58 2.58
CA VAL A 14 0.18 -7.06 3.27
C VAL A 14 0.61 -7.91 4.46
N VAL A 15 0.24 -7.47 5.66
CA VAL A 15 0.56 -8.16 6.92
C VAL A 15 -0.59 -9.06 7.40
N HIS A 16 -1.82 -8.74 6.98
CA HIS A 16 -3.00 -9.57 7.23
C HIS A 16 -3.95 -9.48 6.02
N HIS A 17 -4.48 -10.63 5.58
CA HIS A 17 -5.50 -10.67 4.54
C HIS A 17 -6.64 -11.61 4.97
N GLY A 18 -7.86 -11.10 4.94
CA GLY A 18 -9.09 -11.88 5.13
C GLY A 18 -9.99 -11.79 3.90
N SER A 19 -11.19 -12.36 3.98
CA SER A 19 -12.15 -12.34 2.86
C SER A 19 -12.78 -10.96 2.60
N ARG A 20 -12.78 -10.08 3.61
CA ARG A 20 -13.45 -8.76 3.56
C ARG A 20 -12.54 -7.59 3.88
N ILE A 21 -11.43 -7.83 4.58
CA ILE A 21 -10.52 -6.79 5.07
C ILE A 21 -9.09 -7.27 4.86
N ALA A 22 -8.22 -6.39 4.39
CA ALA A 22 -6.77 -6.59 4.38
C ALA A 22 -6.06 -5.42 5.04
N THR A 23 -4.98 -5.71 5.77
CA THR A 23 -4.12 -4.73 6.39
C THR A 23 -2.72 -4.83 5.79
N ALA A 24 -2.16 -3.70 5.42
CA ALA A 24 -0.80 -3.57 4.92
C ALA A 24 -0.02 -2.58 5.78
N GLU A 25 1.29 -2.80 5.86
CA GLU A 25 2.24 -1.87 6.43
C GLU A 25 3.19 -1.40 5.34
N ALA A 26 3.74 -0.20 5.48
CA ALA A 26 4.71 0.34 4.54
C ALA A 26 5.74 1.24 5.20
N LYS A 27 6.88 1.38 4.52
CA LYS A 27 7.98 2.29 4.84
C LYS A 27 8.24 3.23 3.65
N LEU A 28 8.65 4.44 3.95
CA LEU A 28 9.10 5.44 2.99
C LEU A 28 10.58 5.71 3.23
N VAL A 29 11.44 5.40 2.25
CA VAL A 29 12.90 5.54 2.36
C VAL A 29 13.48 6.37 1.21
N ASP A 30 14.65 6.96 1.38
CA ASP A 30 15.42 7.57 0.28
C ASP A 30 16.36 6.57 -0.42
N GLY A 31 17.17 7.05 -1.38
CA GLY A 31 18.14 6.25 -2.12
C GLY A 31 19.33 5.73 -1.30
N VAL A 32 19.56 6.25 -0.09
CA VAL A 32 20.61 5.77 0.83
C VAL A 32 20.03 4.91 1.97
N GLY A 33 18.71 4.74 2.02
CA GLY A 33 18.00 3.90 2.97
C GLY A 33 17.50 4.61 4.22
N THR A 34 17.56 5.94 4.29
CA THR A 34 17.03 6.73 5.41
C THR A 34 15.53 6.53 5.52
N LEU A 35 15.03 6.16 6.70
CA LEU A 35 13.59 6.00 6.95
C LEU A 35 12.94 7.35 7.25
N TYR A 36 12.01 7.77 6.40
CA TYR A 36 11.27 9.03 6.56
C TYR A 36 9.93 8.84 7.26
N ALA A 37 9.23 7.75 6.96
CA ALA A 37 7.92 7.48 7.52
C ALA A 37 7.61 5.99 7.53
N THR A 38 6.73 5.62 8.46
CA THR A 38 6.03 4.34 8.48
C THR A 38 4.53 4.61 8.32
N SER A 39 3.81 3.62 7.79
CA SER A 39 2.36 3.70 7.67
C SER A 39 1.74 2.32 7.79
N SER A 40 0.50 2.26 8.26
CA SER A 40 -0.37 1.12 8.05
C SER A 40 -1.64 1.56 7.33
N SER A 41 -2.25 0.62 6.61
CA SER A 41 -3.52 0.83 5.92
C SER A 41 -4.38 -0.41 6.07
N THR A 42 -5.67 -0.20 6.31
CA THR A 42 -6.68 -1.26 6.35
C THR A 42 -7.72 -0.94 5.29
N SER A 43 -7.96 -1.88 4.38
CA SER A 43 -8.85 -1.71 3.23
C SER A 43 -9.89 -2.82 3.17
N MET A 44 -11.08 -2.48 2.68
CA MET A 44 -12.12 -3.47 2.37
C MET A 44 -11.84 -4.17 1.03
N ILE A 45 -12.02 -5.48 1.01
CA ILE A 45 -11.99 -6.30 -0.20
C ILE A 45 -13.42 -6.43 -0.70
N LEU A 46 -13.66 -5.89 -1.89
CA LEU A 46 -14.95 -5.93 -2.56
C LEU A 46 -14.91 -6.95 -3.69
N ALA A 47 -15.92 -7.81 -3.76
CA ALA A 47 -16.06 -8.73 -4.88
C ALA A 47 -16.44 -7.93 -6.14
N VAL A 48 -15.74 -8.18 -7.24
CA VAL A 48 -16.14 -7.62 -8.53
C VAL A 48 -17.42 -8.31 -8.98
N HIS A 49 -18.49 -7.54 -9.17
CA HIS A 49 -19.69 -8.05 -9.80
C HIS A 49 -19.39 -8.27 -11.29
N ARG A 50 -19.18 -9.53 -11.70
CA ARG A 50 -19.14 -9.89 -13.12
C ARG A 50 -20.58 -10.05 -13.59
N GLU A 51 -21.16 -9.02 -14.18
CA GLU A 51 -22.25 -9.26 -15.12
C GLU A 51 -21.70 -10.10 -16.28
N LYS A 52 -22.47 -11.10 -16.68
CA LYS A 52 -22.08 -12.06 -17.71
C LYS A 52 -21.56 -11.27 -18.92
N LEU A 53 -20.28 -11.44 -19.25
CA LEU A 53 -19.78 -11.18 -20.59
C LEU A 53 -20.56 -12.12 -21.50
N ALA A 54 -21.71 -11.63 -21.98
CA ALA A 54 -22.59 -12.35 -22.86
C ALA A 54 -21.81 -12.60 -24.15
N ALA A 55 -21.44 -13.86 -24.33
CA ALA A 55 -21.05 -14.43 -25.62
C ALA A 55 -22.32 -14.68 -26.45
#